data_AF-A0A139CXT2-F1
#
_entry.id   AF-A0A139CXT2-F1
#
_cell.length_a   1.000
_cell.length_b   1.000
_cell.length_c   1.000
_cell.angle_alpha   90.00
_cell.angle_beta   90.00
_cell.angle_gamma   90.00
#
_symmetry.space_group_name_H-M   'P 1'
#
loop_
_entity.id
_entity.type
_entity.pdbx_description
1 polymer ?
#
loop_
_entity_poly.entity_id
_entity_poly.type
_entity_poly.pdbx_seq_one_letter_code
_entity_poly.pdbx_strand_id
1 'polypeptide(L)'
;MNSCYKIQPSEVARSAQLAMILEVSASPKPGNIDRMHDFADTRYEHFLASATGVYPVFEKAASGKERIGELLKEAVVESNKWQKGGNTHFGAFLLLLPLAKAAGQLSQENETFDLEKTVERARWIVKHTDVEDSINFYQAFGKAGVCVQDVEDLDLNDSDSVTNLRKNQTSLFELMELSANYDMIAREWTHGFELCCRCSEQITDFMEEKGICTDINCS
;
A
#
# COMPACT_ATOMS: atom_id res chain seq x y z
N MET A 1 32.51 -15.99 -6.44
CA MET A 1 32.04 -14.93 -5.52
C MET A 1 30.64 -14.57 -5.96
N ASN A 2 29.62 -15.13 -5.29
CA ASN A 2 28.24 -14.75 -5.57
C ASN A 2 28.05 -13.33 -5.04
N SER A 3 27.92 -12.37 -5.95
CA SER A 3 27.45 -11.04 -5.59
C SER A 3 26.08 -11.21 -4.96
N CYS A 4 25.94 -10.90 -3.68
CA CYS A 4 24.64 -10.74 -3.03
C CYS A 4 23.87 -9.71 -3.86
N TYR A 5 22.85 -10.15 -4.61
CA TYR A 5 22.07 -9.26 -5.45
C TYR A 5 21.27 -8.34 -4.53
N LYS A 6 21.60 -7.04 -4.57
CA LYS A 6 20.96 -6.02 -3.76
C LYS A 6 19.81 -5.42 -4.55
N ILE A 7 18.59 -5.66 -4.07
CA ILE A 7 17.39 -5.10 -4.70
C ILE A 7 17.44 -3.57 -4.66
N GLN A 8 17.31 -2.94 -5.81
CA GLN A 8 17.32 -1.49 -5.95
C GLN A 8 15.95 -0.91 -5.61
N PRO A 9 15.87 0.33 -5.08
CA PRO A 9 14.59 1.01 -4.84
C PRO A 9 13.67 1.03 -6.06
N SER A 10 14.27 1.20 -7.25
CA SER A 10 13.55 1.18 -8.52
C SER A 10 12.89 -0.17 -8.82
N GLU A 11 13.44 -1.28 -8.34
CA GLU A 11 12.90 -2.63 -8.53
C GLU A 11 11.70 -2.86 -7.62
N VAL A 12 11.83 -2.51 -6.34
CA VAL A 12 10.72 -2.53 -5.38
C VAL A 12 9.54 -1.70 -5.91
N ALA A 13 9.84 -0.52 -6.47
CA ALA A 13 8.82 0.35 -7.06
C ALA A 13 8.13 -0.26 -8.29
N ARG A 14 8.88 -0.94 -9.17
CA ARG A 14 8.31 -1.66 -10.31
C ARG A 14 7.44 -2.82 -9.85
N SER A 15 7.85 -3.56 -8.81
CA SER A 15 7.05 -4.65 -8.25
C SER A 15 5.74 -4.15 -7.65
N ALA A 16 5.76 -3.06 -6.89
CA ALA A 16 4.54 -2.44 -6.35
C ALA A 16 3.62 -1.93 -7.47
N GLN A 17 4.17 -1.28 -8.50
CA GLN A 17 3.42 -0.84 -9.67
C GLN A 17 2.79 -2.02 -10.42
N LEU A 18 3.56 -3.08 -10.68
CA LEU A 18 3.07 -4.27 -11.37
C LEU A 18 1.96 -4.95 -10.56
N ALA A 19 2.10 -5.05 -9.24
CA ALA A 19 1.06 -5.59 -8.37
C ALA A 19 -0.27 -4.82 -8.53
N MET A 20 -0.24 -3.49 -8.51
CA MET A 20 -1.44 -2.65 -8.73
C MET A 20 -2.03 -2.81 -10.14
N ILE A 21 -1.18 -2.92 -11.17
CA ILE A 21 -1.66 -3.13 -12.56
C ILE A 21 -2.31 -4.51 -12.72
N LEU A 22 -1.73 -5.55 -12.13
CA LEU A 22 -2.30 -6.90 -12.16
C LEU A 22 -3.62 -6.96 -11.38
N GLU A 23 -3.71 -6.25 -10.26
CA GLU A 23 -4.88 -6.18 -9.38
C GLU A 23 -6.13 -5.65 -10.10
N VAL A 24 -6.00 -4.64 -10.95
CA VAL A 24 -7.13 -4.12 -11.76
C VAL A 24 -7.31 -4.87 -13.09
N SER A 25 -6.29 -5.59 -13.55
CA SER A 25 -6.36 -6.39 -14.77
C SER A 25 -7.01 -7.77 -14.57
N ALA A 26 -7.13 -8.23 -13.32
CA ALA A 26 -7.85 -9.45 -12.98
C ALA A 26 -9.35 -9.30 -13.28
N SER A 27 -9.96 -10.31 -13.89
CA SER A 27 -11.41 -10.35 -14.16
C SER A 27 -11.96 -11.77 -13.92
N PRO A 28 -13.07 -11.92 -13.17
CA PRO A 28 -13.78 -10.86 -12.46
C PRO A 28 -13.05 -10.43 -11.19
N LYS A 29 -13.06 -9.13 -10.90
CA LYS A 29 -12.65 -8.60 -9.59
C LYS A 29 -13.88 -8.52 -8.68
N PRO A 30 -13.90 -9.18 -7.51
CA PRO A 30 -15.07 -9.18 -6.64
C PRO A 30 -15.49 -7.76 -6.22
N GLY A 31 -16.68 -7.33 -6.65
CA GLY A 31 -17.36 -6.12 -6.16
C GLY A 31 -16.68 -4.78 -6.46
N ASN A 32 -15.74 -4.74 -7.41
CA ASN A 32 -14.97 -3.53 -7.72
C ASN A 32 -14.67 -3.43 -9.23
N ILE A 33 -14.05 -2.34 -9.67
CA ILE A 33 -13.74 -2.05 -11.08
C ILE A 33 -12.73 -3.07 -11.61
N ASP A 34 -13.02 -3.62 -12.78
CA ASP A 34 -12.09 -4.43 -13.55
C ASP A 34 -12.15 -4.09 -15.04
N ARG A 35 -11.37 -4.80 -15.85
CA ARG A 35 -11.30 -4.61 -17.30
C ARG A 35 -12.67 -4.63 -18.01
N MET A 36 -13.65 -5.32 -17.46
CA MET A 36 -14.98 -5.52 -18.05
C MET A 36 -16.09 -4.81 -17.27
N HIS A 37 -15.77 -4.12 -16.18
CA HIS A 37 -16.76 -3.50 -15.29
C HIS A 37 -16.27 -2.14 -14.77
N ASP A 38 -16.84 -1.07 -15.32
CA ASP A 38 -16.60 0.31 -14.90
C ASP A 38 -17.76 0.85 -14.03
N PHE A 39 -17.47 1.84 -13.18
CA PHE A 39 -18.48 2.72 -12.58
C PHE A 39 -18.62 4.02 -13.39
N ALA A 40 -19.66 4.80 -13.12
CA ALA A 40 -19.95 6.04 -13.85
C ALA A 40 -18.76 7.02 -13.86
N ASP A 41 -18.09 7.18 -12.72
CA ASP A 41 -17.02 8.15 -12.54
C ASP A 41 -15.62 7.51 -12.54
N THR A 42 -15.53 6.18 -12.42
CA THR A 42 -14.25 5.48 -12.20
C THR A 42 -14.13 4.28 -13.13
N ARG A 43 -13.03 4.20 -13.88
CA ARG A 43 -12.81 3.22 -14.94
C ARG A 43 -11.43 2.56 -14.81
N TYR A 44 -11.26 1.44 -15.51
CA TYR A 44 -9.99 0.72 -15.62
C TYR A 44 -8.78 1.63 -15.95
N GLU A 45 -8.91 2.59 -16.89
CA GLU A 45 -7.78 3.45 -17.26
C GLU A 45 -7.36 4.40 -16.14
N HIS A 46 -8.28 4.77 -15.23
CA HIS A 46 -7.93 5.59 -14.06
C HIS A 46 -7.00 4.82 -13.12
N PHE A 47 -7.21 3.51 -12.96
CA PHE A 47 -6.31 2.67 -12.19
C PHE A 47 -4.95 2.54 -12.88
N LEU A 48 -4.91 2.27 -14.20
CA LEU A 48 -3.64 2.20 -14.92
C LEU A 48 -2.82 3.50 -14.80
N ALA A 49 -3.47 4.65 -15.00
CA ALA A 49 -2.82 5.95 -14.85
C ALA A 49 -2.37 6.21 -13.41
N SER A 50 -3.18 5.83 -12.41
CA SER A 50 -2.85 5.91 -10.98
C SER A 50 -1.60 5.08 -10.65
N ALA A 51 -1.59 3.79 -11.00
CA ALA A 51 -0.47 2.88 -10.74
C ALA A 51 0.82 3.33 -11.46
N THR A 52 0.68 3.88 -12.67
CA THR A 52 1.81 4.44 -13.42
C THR A 52 2.39 5.67 -12.74
N GLY A 53 1.53 6.62 -12.35
CA GLY A 53 1.93 7.91 -11.79
C GLY A 53 2.61 7.81 -10.42
N VAL A 54 2.20 6.88 -9.57
CA VAL A 54 2.74 6.76 -8.19
C VAL A 54 4.10 6.07 -8.10
N TYR A 55 4.69 5.63 -9.22
CA TYR A 55 6.02 5.00 -9.26
C TYR A 55 7.09 5.75 -8.45
N PRO A 56 7.27 7.08 -8.59
CA PRO A 56 8.30 7.80 -7.86
C PRO A 56 8.10 7.76 -6.34
N VAL A 57 6.85 7.64 -5.88
CA VAL A 57 6.52 7.57 -4.45
C VAL A 57 6.92 6.21 -3.88
N PHE A 58 6.72 5.13 -4.62
CA PHE A 58 7.19 3.80 -4.21
C PHE A 58 8.72 3.68 -4.26
N GLU A 59 9.39 4.32 -5.22
CA GLU A 59 10.85 4.38 -5.25
C GLU A 59 11.39 5.15 -4.04
N LYS A 60 10.75 6.26 -3.68
CA LYS A 60 11.02 7.03 -2.46
C LYS A 60 10.75 6.21 -1.19
N ALA A 61 9.66 5.45 -1.14
CA ALA A 61 9.36 4.55 -0.02
C ALA A 61 10.48 3.50 0.15
N ALA A 62 10.91 2.87 -0.94
CA ALA A 62 12.00 1.90 -0.97
C ALA A 62 13.39 2.52 -0.70
N SER A 63 13.51 3.85 -0.68
CA SER A 63 14.69 4.51 -0.12
C SER A 63 14.76 4.40 1.41
N GLY A 64 13.71 3.94 2.09
CA GLY A 64 13.70 3.59 3.51
C GLY A 64 13.62 4.77 4.50
N LYS A 65 13.64 6.03 4.03
CA LYS A 65 13.84 7.22 4.87
C LYS A 65 12.56 7.85 5.39
N GLU A 66 11.54 7.89 4.54
CA GLU A 66 10.35 8.72 4.76
C GLU A 66 9.30 8.02 5.61
N ARG A 67 8.47 8.79 6.31
CA ARG A 67 7.39 8.27 7.15
C ARG A 67 6.18 7.82 6.31
N ILE A 68 5.44 6.83 6.79
CA ILE A 68 4.40 6.15 6.00
C ILE A 68 3.25 7.10 5.66
N GLY A 69 2.81 7.94 6.59
CA GLY A 69 1.74 8.88 6.35
C GLY A 69 2.09 9.90 5.25
N GLU A 70 3.32 10.41 5.23
CA GLU A 70 3.76 11.34 4.17
C GLU A 70 3.79 10.67 2.81
N LEU A 71 4.33 9.44 2.73
CA LEU A 71 4.33 8.64 1.52
C LEU A 71 2.91 8.36 1.02
N LEU A 72 1.98 8.05 1.92
CA LEU A 72 0.57 7.84 1.58
C LEU A 72 -0.07 9.10 1.01
N LYS A 73 0.14 10.25 1.67
CA LYS A 73 -0.36 11.54 1.19
C LYS A 73 0.21 11.90 -0.18
N GLU A 74 1.50 11.66 -0.39
CA GLU A 74 2.17 11.89 -1.67
C GLU A 74 1.62 10.95 -2.76
N ALA A 75 1.41 9.66 -2.45
CA ALA A 75 0.82 8.69 -3.37
C ALA A 75 -0.59 9.09 -3.81
N VAL A 76 -1.44 9.57 -2.89
CA VAL A 76 -2.78 10.08 -3.22
C VAL A 76 -2.70 11.32 -4.11
N VAL A 77 -1.87 12.28 -3.75
CA VAL A 77 -1.68 13.51 -4.53
C VAL A 77 -1.18 13.18 -5.94
N GLU A 78 -0.21 12.29 -6.05
CA GLU A 78 0.35 11.91 -7.35
C GLU A 78 -0.67 11.14 -8.17
N SER A 79 -1.34 10.14 -7.61
CA SER A 79 -2.46 9.44 -8.27
C SER A 79 -3.46 10.43 -8.87
N ASN A 80 -3.94 11.40 -8.09
CA ASN A 80 -4.92 12.40 -8.53
C ASN A 80 -4.41 13.38 -9.59
N LYS A 81 -3.10 13.54 -9.78
CA LYS A 81 -2.57 14.33 -10.91
C LYS A 81 -2.72 13.61 -12.24
N TRP A 82 -2.70 12.28 -12.22
CA TRP A 82 -2.69 11.44 -13.42
C TRP A 82 -4.08 10.93 -13.83
N GLN A 83 -5.07 11.01 -12.95
CA GLN A 83 -6.45 10.57 -13.21
C GLN A 83 -7.49 11.41 -12.46
N LYS A 84 -8.77 11.30 -12.85
CA LYS A 84 -9.89 12.08 -12.27
C LYS A 84 -11.08 11.24 -11.78
N GLY A 85 -10.94 9.92 -11.72
CA GLY A 85 -11.95 8.98 -11.23
C GLY A 85 -12.00 8.78 -9.72
N GLY A 86 -11.47 9.68 -8.92
CA GLY A 86 -11.52 9.56 -7.45
C GLY A 86 -10.63 8.45 -6.90
N ASN A 87 -11.17 7.65 -5.98
CA ASN A 87 -10.43 6.61 -5.30
C ASN A 87 -10.15 5.40 -6.21
N THR A 88 -8.88 5.14 -6.47
CA THR A 88 -8.40 3.96 -7.21
C THR A 88 -7.73 2.96 -6.27
N HIS A 89 -6.59 3.35 -5.69
CA HIS A 89 -5.65 2.45 -5.02
C HIS A 89 -5.37 2.82 -3.56
N PHE A 90 -6.22 3.60 -2.88
CA PHE A 90 -5.92 4.05 -1.51
C PHE A 90 -5.58 2.89 -0.56
N GLY A 91 -6.37 1.82 -0.61
CA GLY A 91 -6.10 0.61 0.16
C GLY A 91 -4.82 -0.11 -0.24
N ALA A 92 -4.50 -0.16 -1.53
CA ALA A 92 -3.25 -0.73 -2.02
C ALA A 92 -2.04 0.08 -1.54
N PHE A 93 -2.12 1.41 -1.49
CA PHE A 93 -1.05 2.25 -0.95
C PHE A 93 -0.78 1.94 0.53
N LEU A 94 -1.84 1.79 1.34
CA LEU A 94 -1.71 1.42 2.75
C LEU A 94 -1.00 0.08 2.94
N LEU A 95 -1.26 -0.91 2.08
CA LEU A 95 -0.60 -2.21 2.19
C LEU A 95 0.84 -2.19 1.64
N LEU A 96 1.04 -1.58 0.47
CA LEU A 96 2.30 -1.69 -0.27
C LEU A 96 3.39 -0.73 0.24
N LEU A 97 3.05 0.45 0.76
CA LEU A 97 4.07 1.42 1.22
C LEU A 97 4.93 0.89 2.38
N PRO A 98 4.37 0.26 3.44
CA PRO A 98 5.16 -0.36 4.50
C PRO A 98 6.07 -1.49 3.98
N LEU A 99 5.56 -2.34 3.09
CA LEU A 99 6.30 -3.45 2.48
C LEU A 99 7.46 -2.93 1.61
N ALA A 100 7.21 -1.91 0.79
CA ALA A 100 8.23 -1.28 -0.04
C ALA A 100 9.33 -0.64 0.80
N LYS A 101 8.96 0.08 1.87
CA LYS A 101 9.91 0.67 2.82
C LYS A 101 10.73 -0.41 3.53
N ALA A 102 10.09 -1.51 3.94
CA ALA A 102 10.76 -2.65 4.59
C ALA A 102 11.82 -3.29 3.70
N ALA A 103 11.45 -3.65 2.46
CA ALA A 103 12.38 -4.22 1.48
C ALA A 103 13.57 -3.29 1.21
N GLY A 104 13.30 -1.99 1.10
CA GLY A 104 14.31 -0.95 0.94
C GLY A 104 15.30 -0.86 2.10
N GLN A 105 14.82 -0.92 3.34
CA GLN A 105 15.67 -0.87 4.53
C GLN A 105 16.55 -2.13 4.66
N LEU A 106 15.98 -3.32 4.45
CA LEU A 106 16.73 -4.58 4.49
C LEU A 106 17.82 -4.65 3.41
N SER A 107 17.49 -4.19 2.19
CA SER A 107 18.46 -4.05 1.11
C SER A 107 19.65 -3.14 1.51
N GLN A 108 19.38 -2.03 2.19
CA GLN A 108 20.42 -1.13 2.69
C GLN A 108 21.34 -1.78 3.74
N GLU A 109 20.82 -2.75 4.49
CA GLU A 109 21.55 -3.58 5.45
C GLU A 109 22.36 -4.72 4.79
N ASN A 110 22.38 -4.78 3.45
CA ASN A 110 23.04 -5.80 2.62
C ASN A 110 22.42 -7.20 2.74
N GLU A 111 21.16 -7.28 3.14
CA GLU A 111 20.37 -8.51 3.10
C GLU A 111 19.89 -8.78 1.67
N THR A 112 19.87 -10.07 1.28
CA THR A 112 19.09 -10.51 0.12
C THR A 112 17.61 -10.34 0.41
N PHE A 113 16.79 -10.22 -0.64
CA PHE A 113 15.34 -10.24 -0.47
C PHE A 113 14.92 -11.56 0.20
N ASP A 114 14.08 -11.43 1.23
CA ASP A 114 13.50 -12.52 2.00
C ASP A 114 12.10 -12.05 2.45
N LEU A 115 11.08 -12.84 2.13
CA LEU A 115 9.69 -12.46 2.36
C LEU A 115 9.38 -12.35 3.85
N GLU A 116 9.80 -13.32 4.66
CA GLU A 116 9.54 -13.38 6.09
C GLU A 116 10.17 -12.17 6.81
N LYS A 117 11.45 -11.89 6.53
CA LYS A 117 12.14 -10.70 7.07
C LYS A 117 11.48 -9.40 6.61
N THR A 118 11.04 -9.33 5.35
CA THR A 118 10.39 -8.13 4.81
C THR A 118 9.06 -7.87 5.53
N VAL A 119 8.26 -8.91 5.75
CA VAL A 119 6.99 -8.81 6.48
C VAL A 119 7.22 -8.47 7.95
N GLU A 120 8.21 -9.08 8.61
CA GLU A 120 8.58 -8.75 9.99
C GLU A 120 9.01 -7.29 10.12
N ARG A 121 9.83 -6.81 9.18
CA ARG A 121 10.24 -5.40 9.12
C ARG A 121 9.07 -4.47 8.86
N ALA A 122 8.16 -4.81 7.95
CA ALA A 122 6.96 -4.02 7.69
C ALA A 122 6.06 -3.94 8.93
N ARG A 123 5.90 -5.06 9.66
CA ARG A 123 5.19 -5.11 10.95
C ARG A 123 5.84 -4.19 11.98
N TRP A 124 7.17 -4.19 12.07
CA TRP A 124 7.89 -3.26 12.94
C TRP A 124 7.65 -1.81 12.54
N ILE A 125 7.73 -1.48 11.25
CA ILE A 125 7.50 -0.12 10.72
C ILE A 125 6.10 0.38 11.08
N VAL A 126 5.05 -0.40 10.83
CA VAL A 126 3.67 0.06 11.09
C VAL A 126 3.44 0.30 12.57
N LYS A 127 3.96 -0.56 13.46
CA LYS A 127 3.87 -0.40 14.92
C LYS A 127 4.61 0.82 15.46
N HIS A 128 5.58 1.35 14.72
CA HIS A 128 6.36 2.54 15.08
C HIS A 128 5.90 3.80 14.34
N THR A 129 4.71 3.78 13.73
CA THR A 129 4.07 5.01 13.26
C THR A 129 3.75 5.92 14.44
N ASP A 130 3.65 7.22 14.17
CA ASP A 130 3.34 8.23 15.19
C ASP A 130 2.12 9.07 14.80
N VAL A 131 1.83 10.09 15.60
CA VAL A 131 0.70 10.99 15.38
C VAL A 131 0.78 11.79 14.06
N GLU A 132 1.99 12.08 13.55
CA GLU A 132 2.13 12.75 12.27
C GLU A 132 1.80 11.80 11.10
N ASP A 133 2.02 10.49 11.25
CA ASP A 133 1.50 9.51 10.30
C ASP A 133 -0.03 9.52 10.25
N SER A 134 -0.70 9.59 11.41
CA SER A 134 -2.16 9.71 11.53
C SER A 134 -2.69 10.98 10.85
N ILE A 135 -2.06 12.12 11.10
CA ILE A 135 -2.48 13.40 10.52
C ILE A 135 -2.34 13.36 9.00
N ASN A 136 -1.23 12.83 8.48
CA ASN A 136 -1.04 12.69 7.05
C ASN A 136 -2.03 11.68 6.45
N PHE A 137 -2.39 10.61 7.17
CA PHE A 137 -3.44 9.68 6.77
C PHE A 137 -4.78 10.40 6.58
N TYR A 138 -5.23 11.19 7.55
CA TYR A 138 -6.48 11.96 7.43
C TYR A 138 -6.44 12.95 6.24
N GLN A 139 -5.31 13.64 6.05
CA GLN A 139 -5.13 14.52 4.91
C GLN A 139 -5.16 13.78 3.56
N ALA A 140 -4.57 12.58 3.50
CA ALA A 140 -4.60 11.73 2.31
C ALA A 140 -6.04 11.24 2.06
N PHE A 141 -6.74 10.84 3.11
CA PHE A 141 -8.11 10.34 3.08
C PHE A 141 -9.07 11.34 2.44
N GLY A 142 -9.08 12.58 2.94
CA GLY A 142 -9.92 13.65 2.40
C GLY A 142 -9.58 14.02 0.94
N LYS A 143 -8.34 13.79 0.50
CA LYS A 143 -7.92 14.02 -0.89
C LYS A 143 -8.24 12.87 -1.84
N ALA A 144 -8.30 11.64 -1.34
CA ALA A 144 -8.54 10.46 -2.17
C ALA A 144 -10.00 10.32 -2.63
N GLY A 145 -10.93 11.06 -2.02
CA GLY A 145 -12.36 10.94 -2.32
C GLY A 145 -12.90 9.57 -1.94
N VAL A 146 -12.40 8.99 -0.84
CA VAL A 146 -12.86 7.69 -0.35
C VAL A 146 -14.29 7.86 0.19
N CYS A 147 -15.25 7.17 -0.44
CA CYS A 147 -16.60 7.05 0.10
C CYS A 147 -16.59 6.09 1.29
N VAL A 148 -16.65 6.61 2.52
CA VAL A 148 -16.92 5.80 3.71
C VAL A 148 -18.43 5.73 3.85
N GLN A 149 -18.99 4.53 4.03
CA GLN A 149 -20.34 4.42 4.58
C GLN A 149 -20.31 5.05 5.97
N ASP A 150 -21.21 5.99 6.28
CA ASP A 150 -21.26 6.72 7.54
C ASP A 150 -21.02 5.79 8.75
N VAL A 151 -19.78 5.74 9.24
CA VAL A 151 -19.43 5.14 10.53
C VAL A 151 -19.42 6.31 11.49
N GLU A 152 -20.38 6.34 12.41
CA GLU A 152 -20.63 7.44 13.36
C GLU A 152 -19.40 7.86 14.20
N ASP A 153 -18.34 7.05 14.24
CA ASP A 153 -17.17 7.26 15.10
C ASP A 153 -15.96 7.94 14.44
N LEU A 154 -15.95 8.13 13.13
CA LEU A 154 -14.80 8.71 12.42
C LEU A 154 -15.28 9.71 11.35
N ASP A 155 -15.68 10.91 11.77
CA ASP A 155 -15.76 12.03 10.84
C ASP A 155 -14.34 12.49 10.48
N LEU A 156 -13.79 11.84 9.45
CA LEU A 156 -12.41 12.02 8.98
C LEU A 156 -12.16 13.40 8.34
N ASN A 157 -13.19 14.22 8.18
CA ASN A 157 -13.10 15.59 7.64
C ASN A 157 -13.22 16.68 8.71
N ASP A 158 -13.44 16.33 9.99
CA ASP A 158 -13.56 17.31 11.06
C ASP A 158 -12.18 17.85 11.53
N SER A 159 -12.06 19.17 11.64
CA SER A 159 -10.90 19.84 12.24
C SER A 159 -10.67 19.44 13.71
N ASP A 160 -11.73 19.03 14.40
CA ASP A 160 -11.63 18.54 15.77
C ASP A 160 -10.94 17.17 15.83
N SER A 161 -11.08 16.34 14.79
CA SER A 161 -10.39 15.04 14.69
C SER A 161 -8.87 15.19 14.69
N VAL A 162 -8.31 16.12 13.90
CA VAL A 162 -6.85 16.39 13.86
C VAL A 162 -6.36 16.92 15.21
N THR A 163 -7.14 17.78 15.85
CA THR A 163 -6.82 18.33 17.18
C THR A 163 -6.80 17.23 18.24
N ASN A 164 -7.78 16.32 18.20
CA ASN A 164 -7.88 15.18 19.11
C ASN A 164 -6.73 14.19 18.91
N LEU A 165 -6.34 13.89 17.66
CA LEU A 165 -5.16 13.06 17.37
C LEU A 165 -3.91 13.64 18.03
N ARG A 166 -3.65 14.94 17.85
CA ARG A 166 -2.50 15.62 18.48
C ARG A 166 -2.56 15.59 20.00
N LYS A 167 -3.73 15.82 20.59
CA LYS A 167 -3.92 15.81 22.04
C LYS A 167 -3.67 14.43 22.64
N ASN A 168 -4.16 13.39 21.98
CA ASN A 168 -4.09 12.01 22.47
C ASN A 168 -2.81 11.28 22.02
N GLN A 169 -2.00 11.90 21.15
CA GLN A 169 -0.80 11.31 20.54
C GLN A 169 -1.10 9.98 19.81
N THR A 170 -2.28 9.87 19.22
CA THR A 170 -2.73 8.63 18.58
C THR A 170 -1.97 8.36 17.29
N SER A 171 -1.24 7.25 17.26
CA SER A 171 -0.49 6.75 16.10
C SER A 171 -1.39 6.16 15.02
N LEU A 172 -0.85 6.02 13.80
CA LEU A 172 -1.60 5.43 12.70
C LEU A 172 -1.89 3.95 12.96
N PHE A 173 -1.00 3.25 13.65
CA PHE A 173 -1.23 1.87 14.07
C PHE A 173 -2.43 1.74 14.99
N GLU A 174 -2.53 2.59 16.02
CA GLU A 174 -3.68 2.58 16.95
C GLU A 174 -5.00 2.87 16.21
N LEU A 175 -5.00 3.75 15.20
CA LEU A 175 -6.18 3.96 14.34
C LEU A 175 -6.57 2.71 13.55
N MET A 176 -5.60 1.96 13.04
CA MET A 176 -5.86 0.68 12.38
C MET A 176 -6.40 -0.37 13.38
N GLU A 177 -5.92 -0.38 14.63
CA GLU A 177 -6.46 -1.27 15.67
C GLU A 177 -7.94 -1.02 15.95
N LEU A 178 -8.38 0.23 15.96
CA LEU A 178 -9.80 0.59 16.13
C LEU A 178 -10.68 0.07 14.97
N SER A 179 -10.10 -0.10 13.77
CA SER A 179 -10.84 -0.44 12.55
C SER A 179 -10.72 -1.93 12.14
N ALA A 180 -9.80 -2.69 12.76
CA ALA A 180 -9.43 -4.06 12.34
C ALA A 180 -10.58 -5.08 12.35
N ASN A 181 -11.65 -4.82 13.11
CA ASN A 181 -12.81 -5.70 13.19
C ASN A 181 -13.68 -5.68 11.93
N TYR A 182 -13.70 -4.57 11.19
CA TYR A 182 -14.58 -4.39 10.03
C TYR A 182 -13.83 -3.98 8.75
N ASP A 183 -12.58 -3.53 8.85
CA ASP A 183 -11.73 -3.22 7.71
C ASP A 183 -10.60 -4.24 7.53
N MET A 184 -10.48 -4.81 6.32
CA MET A 184 -9.50 -5.86 6.01
C MET A 184 -8.06 -5.33 5.94
N ILE A 185 -7.86 -4.09 5.48
CA ILE A 185 -6.53 -3.47 5.40
C ILE A 185 -6.01 -3.17 6.81
N ALA A 186 -6.88 -2.63 7.66
CA ALA A 186 -6.61 -2.40 9.07
C ALA A 186 -6.28 -3.72 9.80
N ARG A 187 -7.00 -4.80 9.46
CA ARG A 187 -6.69 -6.14 9.98
C ARG A 187 -5.31 -6.63 9.56
N GLU A 188 -4.95 -6.48 8.29
CA GLU A 188 -3.62 -6.85 7.81
C GLU A 188 -2.51 -6.04 8.51
N TRP A 189 -2.69 -4.73 8.69
CA TRP A 189 -1.74 -3.89 9.42
C TRP A 189 -1.49 -4.40 10.84
N THR A 190 -2.57 -4.72 11.55
CA THR A 190 -2.54 -5.10 12.97
C THR A 190 -2.05 -6.53 13.20
N HIS A 191 -2.33 -7.43 12.26
CA HIS A 191 -1.89 -8.82 12.31
C HIS A 191 -0.53 -9.04 11.64
N GLY A 192 0.04 -8.03 10.97
CA GLY A 192 1.38 -8.09 10.42
C GLY A 192 1.45 -8.73 9.03
N PHE A 193 0.48 -8.41 8.17
CA PHE A 193 0.45 -8.77 6.75
C PHE A 193 0.40 -10.29 6.47
N GLU A 194 -0.23 -11.07 7.35
CA GLU A 194 -0.31 -12.53 7.24
C GLU A 194 -1.05 -12.99 5.98
N LEU A 195 -2.13 -12.32 5.57
CA LEU A 195 -2.82 -12.68 4.32
C LEU A 195 -1.97 -12.32 3.12
N CYS A 196 -1.30 -11.16 3.13
CA CYS A 196 -0.39 -10.77 2.05
C CYS A 196 0.73 -11.81 1.87
N CYS A 197 1.33 -12.28 2.97
CA CYS A 197 2.37 -13.31 2.95
C CYS A 197 1.85 -14.61 2.35
N ARG A 198 0.72 -15.13 2.88
CA ARG A 198 0.09 -16.35 2.37
C ARG A 198 -0.30 -16.26 0.90
N CYS A 199 -0.86 -15.13 0.47
CA CYS A 199 -1.22 -14.93 -0.93
C CYS A 199 0.01 -14.87 -1.82
N SER A 200 1.11 -14.28 -1.35
CA SER A 200 2.39 -14.27 -2.07
C SER A 200 2.89 -15.70 -2.30
N GLU A 201 2.90 -16.55 -1.26
CA GLU A 201 3.31 -17.95 -1.38
C GLU A 201 2.42 -18.71 -2.38
N GLN A 202 1.10 -18.57 -2.27
CA GLN A 202 0.16 -19.22 -3.18
C GLN A 202 0.33 -18.80 -4.65
N ILE A 203 0.61 -17.51 -4.89
CA ILE A 203 0.87 -17.00 -6.24
C ILE A 203 2.18 -17.57 -6.77
N THR A 204 3.24 -17.59 -5.96
CA THR A 204 4.54 -18.17 -6.35
C THR A 204 4.40 -19.66 -6.67
N ASP A 205 3.78 -20.45 -5.80
CA ASP A 205 3.52 -21.87 -6.01
C ASP A 205 2.75 -22.09 -7.33
N PHE A 206 1.69 -21.31 -7.55
CA PHE A 206 0.91 -21.38 -8.79
C PHE A 206 1.76 -21.02 -10.03
N MET A 207 2.59 -19.99 -9.94
CA MET A 207 3.45 -19.58 -11.06
C MET A 207 4.53 -20.62 -11.36
N GLU A 208 5.09 -21.28 -10.35
CA GLU A 208 6.03 -22.39 -10.51
C GLU A 208 5.35 -23.61 -11.14
N GLU A 209 4.19 -24.02 -10.63
CA GLU A 209 3.41 -25.14 -11.18
C GLU A 209 3.02 -24.91 -12.65
N LYS A 210 2.77 -23.66 -13.04
CA LYS A 210 2.42 -23.29 -14.42
C LYS A 210 3.63 -22.95 -15.30
N GLY A 211 4.85 -22.91 -14.75
CA GLY A 211 6.06 -22.52 -15.47
C GLY A 211 6.08 -21.05 -15.91
N ILE A 212 5.31 -20.18 -15.25
CA ILE A 212 5.19 -18.74 -15.57
C ILE A 212 6.29 -17.92 -14.84
N CYS A 213 6.98 -18.50 -13.85
CA CYS A 213 8.07 -17.83 -13.11
C CYS A 213 9.23 -17.32 -14.00
N THR A 214 9.35 -17.78 -15.25
CA THR A 214 10.34 -17.27 -16.22
C THR A 214 9.83 -16.12 -17.08
N ASP A 215 8.52 -15.89 -17.12
CA ASP A 215 7.87 -14.94 -18.03
C ASP A 215 7.70 -13.55 -17.41
N ILE A 216 7.61 -13.49 -16.08
CA ILE A 216 7.51 -12.28 -15.28
C ILE A 216 8.66 -12.31 -14.27
N ASN A 217 9.40 -11.21 -14.12
CA ASN A 217 10.53 -11.15 -13.20
C ASN A 217 10.04 -11.27 -11.75
N CYS A 218 10.11 -12.47 -11.18
CA CYS A 218 9.67 -12.80 -9.83
C CYS A 218 10.84 -12.91 -8.82
N SER A 219 12.07 -12.65 -9.27
CA SER A 219 13.31 -12.76 -8.48
C SER A 219 13.83 -11.43 -7.97
#